data_AF-A0A971L033-F1
#
_entry.id   AF-A0A971L033-F1
#
_cell.length_a   1.000
_cell.length_b   1.000
_cell.length_c   1.000
_cell.angle_alpha   90.00
_cell.angle_beta   90.00
_cell.angle_gamma   90.00
#
_symmetry.space_group_name_H-M   'P 1'
#
loop_
_entity.id
_entity.type
_entity.pdbx_description
1 polymer ?
#
loop_
_entity_poly.entity_id
_entity_poly.type
_entity_poly.pdbx_seq_one_letter_code
_entity_poly.pdbx_strand_id
1 'polypeptide(L)'
;MFRRSLVLLALLLAMAMAVTGCGRYTEAAKESETPDAGSPAPVTKSPEPSAEPPAPGNSPEPVGELTPFAESRDHILVYGYMDKAGNVVIRPQYGSAQPFFACGLAVAGDGNGKLGLIDRTGRFVVSPEADAITCSDGVFIAYNYDGVNRAYDEKGVLLFERSDYIFGFSDGLSPVYGENTRGYMDRNGNMVLVLPHAVLEDFQDGVATVSMEYGDTSILIDKQGNDLTDNLSSGLRMIEDNGLFGYTDKDGNTVIEPRFNYARPFRDGLAIVGIYHDYHTTYGIIDTQGNYVLEPEYLFIRRMRNGSFIVGERLEEGAFVPPMYADYCKKAVFSRDLKWHSEWIMLGADSLDENYVCVTDGSRIFYLDADLNRAADLPEFEGRGLMLADGSLLRGTINGHPTVADRAGNILVKDEGLALMEGGVRARTVTEYYNDWSTVAYPVLEEMKDAGIQERMNRMIAEEARGYVDCFEPDPGDPYHFPVINVSGSALVKKDLLHLQLGIDEYWLGAAHPAYYWSNVYVNITNGAAYTLDDLFKSPEEARTRLSEKVTEAMRENPGPYYEDSVRPDQIQFFCLEDDGITIYFAEYEIAPHAYGLPKFYIPFSEIMDLIDTRGDFWKAFN
;
A
#
# COMPACT_ATOMS: atom_id res chain seq x y z
N MET A 1 -29.87 -11.28 0.20
CA MET A 1 -30.12 -11.73 -1.19
C MET A 1 -30.29 -10.56 -2.17
N PHE A 2 -31.16 -9.58 -1.93
CA PHE A 2 -31.35 -8.44 -2.85
C PHE A 2 -30.12 -7.51 -3.01
N ARG A 3 -29.33 -7.25 -1.95
CA ARG A 3 -28.05 -6.50 -2.07
C ARG A 3 -27.00 -7.21 -2.95
N ARG A 4 -26.93 -8.54 -2.89
CA ARG A 4 -25.99 -9.35 -3.71
C ARG A 4 -26.32 -9.25 -5.21
N SER A 5 -27.59 -9.07 -5.56
CA SER A 5 -28.02 -8.97 -6.96
C SER A 5 -27.70 -7.61 -7.61
N LEU A 6 -27.61 -6.52 -6.82
CA LEU A 6 -27.29 -5.18 -7.34
C LEU A 6 -25.78 -5.00 -7.56
N VAL A 7 -24.93 -5.56 -6.70
CA VAL A 7 -23.47 -5.59 -6.90
C VAL A 7 -23.12 -6.43 -8.13
N LEU A 8 -23.77 -7.59 -8.32
CA LEU A 8 -23.64 -8.39 -9.56
C LEU A 8 -24.13 -7.65 -10.81
N LEU A 9 -25.15 -6.80 -10.70
CA LEU A 9 -25.67 -6.04 -11.84
C LEU A 9 -24.73 -4.89 -12.22
N ALA A 10 -24.09 -4.24 -11.25
CA ALA A 10 -23.04 -3.24 -11.48
C ALA A 10 -21.80 -3.86 -12.14
N LEU A 11 -21.40 -5.07 -11.71
CA LEU A 11 -20.32 -5.86 -12.33
C LEU A 11 -20.61 -6.18 -13.82
N LEU A 12 -21.86 -6.53 -14.15
CA LEU A 12 -22.28 -6.78 -15.54
C LEU A 12 -22.33 -5.51 -16.40
N LEU A 13 -22.62 -4.35 -15.81
CA LEU A 13 -22.63 -3.05 -16.50
C LEU A 13 -21.22 -2.53 -16.79
N ALA A 14 -20.25 -2.77 -15.90
CA ALA A 14 -18.85 -2.42 -16.13
C ALA A 14 -18.23 -3.19 -17.31
N MET A 15 -18.57 -4.47 -17.48
CA MET A 15 -18.14 -5.27 -18.64
C MET A 15 -18.67 -4.73 -19.98
N ALA A 16 -19.86 -4.14 -20.00
CA ALA A 16 -20.46 -3.64 -21.25
C ALA A 16 -19.83 -2.32 -21.74
N MET A 17 -19.25 -1.50 -20.86
CA MET A 17 -18.70 -0.19 -21.21
C MET A 17 -17.22 -0.22 -21.62
N ALA A 18 -16.48 -1.30 -21.34
CA ALA A 18 -15.09 -1.47 -21.76
C ALA A 18 -14.90 -1.59 -23.29
N VAL A 19 -15.98 -1.78 -24.07
CA VAL A 19 -15.90 -2.04 -25.52
C VAL A 19 -16.09 -0.79 -26.40
N THR A 20 -16.44 0.38 -25.85
CA THR A 20 -16.67 1.57 -26.68
C THR A 20 -16.23 2.85 -25.99
N GLY A 21 -15.07 3.42 -26.38
CA GLY A 21 -14.73 4.77 -25.91
C GLY A 21 -13.36 5.38 -26.22
N CYS A 22 -12.63 4.97 -27.25
CA CYS A 22 -11.43 5.71 -27.67
C CYS A 22 -11.81 6.84 -28.66
N GLY A 23 -11.80 8.09 -28.19
CA GLY A 23 -12.03 9.28 -29.00
C GLY A 23 -11.09 10.43 -28.63
N ARG A 24 -10.16 10.74 -29.53
CA ARG A 24 -9.13 11.80 -29.48
C ARG A 24 -9.69 13.21 -29.27
N TYR A 25 -8.99 14.04 -28.50
CA TYR A 25 -8.96 15.50 -28.69
C TYR A 25 -7.55 16.08 -28.44
N THR A 26 -7.12 16.91 -29.38
CA THR A 26 -5.87 17.68 -29.43
C THR A 26 -6.14 19.17 -29.25
N GLU A 27 -5.27 19.87 -28.50
CA GLU A 27 -4.82 21.28 -28.58
C GLU A 27 -5.89 22.42 -28.67
N ALA A 28 -5.73 23.64 -28.13
CA ALA A 28 -4.66 24.39 -27.46
C ALA A 28 -5.31 25.66 -26.83
N ALA A 29 -4.65 26.31 -25.87
CA ALA A 29 -4.91 27.72 -25.56
C ALA A 29 -3.67 28.42 -24.99
N LYS A 30 -3.37 29.60 -25.55
CA LYS A 30 -2.28 30.52 -25.22
C LYS A 30 -2.66 31.54 -24.13
N GLU A 31 -1.64 31.89 -23.36
CA GLU A 31 -1.28 33.18 -22.71
C GLU A 31 -2.36 34.27 -22.49
N SER A 32 -2.43 34.78 -21.26
CA SER A 32 -2.52 36.24 -21.00
C SER A 32 -1.95 36.62 -19.63
N GLU A 33 -1.52 37.88 -19.56
CA GLU A 33 -0.55 38.48 -18.65
C GLU A 33 -1.08 38.87 -17.25
N THR A 34 -0.14 38.92 -16.30
CA THR A 34 -0.23 39.58 -14.99
C THR A 34 -0.33 41.11 -15.09
N PRO A 35 -0.86 41.76 -14.04
CA PRO A 35 -0.16 42.91 -13.47
C PRO A 35 -0.04 42.88 -11.94
N ASP A 36 1.01 43.59 -11.49
CA ASP A 36 1.66 43.58 -10.18
C ASP A 36 1.17 44.70 -9.21
N ALA A 37 1.43 44.43 -7.93
CA ALA A 37 1.71 45.30 -6.77
C ALA A 37 0.72 46.37 -6.21
N GLY A 38 0.50 46.27 -4.88
CA GLY A 38 0.04 47.37 -4.02
C GLY A 38 -0.11 47.00 -2.52
N SER A 39 0.95 47.23 -1.73
CA SER A 39 1.15 46.98 -0.26
C SER A 39 0.26 47.84 0.71
N PRO A 40 0.46 47.86 2.06
CA PRO A 40 0.24 46.80 3.08
C PRO A 40 -0.51 47.28 4.37
N ALA A 41 -0.70 46.35 5.32
CA ALA A 41 -0.92 46.49 6.80
C ALA A 41 -2.36 46.72 7.33
N PRO A 42 -2.73 46.28 8.57
CA PRO A 42 -1.87 46.02 9.72
C PRO A 42 -2.03 44.68 10.48
N VAL A 43 -0.94 44.35 11.17
CA VAL A 43 -0.72 43.23 12.09
C VAL A 43 -1.50 43.42 13.39
N THR A 44 -2.33 42.44 13.75
CA THR A 44 -2.90 42.28 15.10
C THR A 44 -2.14 41.19 15.84
N LYS A 45 -1.64 41.53 17.04
CA LYS A 45 -0.90 40.63 17.94
C LYS A 45 -1.85 39.60 18.56
N SER A 46 -1.50 38.32 18.47
CA SER A 46 -2.10 37.24 19.27
C SER A 46 -1.39 37.12 20.63
N PRO A 47 -2.07 36.65 21.70
CA PRO A 47 -1.54 36.63 23.06
C PRO A 47 -0.56 35.47 23.29
N GLU A 48 0.46 35.72 24.13
CA GLU A 48 1.45 34.74 24.60
C GLU A 48 0.80 33.67 25.50
N PRO A 49 1.12 32.37 25.34
CA PRO A 49 0.79 31.36 26.33
C PRO A 49 1.84 31.34 27.45
N SER A 50 1.42 31.68 28.67
CA SER A 50 2.22 31.50 29.89
C SER A 50 1.99 30.10 30.47
N ALA A 51 2.93 29.19 30.28
CA ALA A 51 3.15 28.06 31.18
C ALA A 51 4.62 27.62 31.05
N GLU A 52 5.38 27.80 32.13
CA GLU A 52 6.75 27.26 32.24
C GLU A 52 6.73 25.72 32.14
N PRO A 53 7.65 25.10 31.40
CA PRO A 53 7.80 23.65 31.37
C PRO A 53 8.32 23.13 32.73
N PRO A 54 7.86 21.97 33.21
CA PRO A 54 8.36 21.38 34.45
C PRO A 54 9.85 21.01 34.31
N ALA A 55 10.57 21.11 35.43
CA ALA A 55 12.00 20.81 35.52
C ALA A 55 12.34 19.36 35.09
N PRO A 56 13.55 19.11 34.53
CA PRO A 56 13.95 17.80 34.05
C PRO A 56 14.19 16.85 35.24
N GLY A 57 13.19 16.03 35.54
CA GLY A 57 13.32 14.87 36.42
C GLY A 57 13.73 13.65 35.61
N ASN A 58 14.82 13.00 36.03
CA ASN A 58 15.32 11.66 35.70
C ASN A 58 14.98 11.09 34.31
N SER A 59 16.03 10.83 33.52
CA SER A 59 16.01 10.01 32.31
C SER A 59 15.06 8.81 32.49
N PRO A 60 13.99 8.68 31.69
CA PRO A 60 13.12 7.53 31.79
C PRO A 60 13.93 6.27 31.46
N GLU A 61 13.68 5.18 32.18
CA GLU A 61 14.11 3.85 31.74
C GLU A 61 13.71 3.64 30.27
N PRO A 62 14.46 2.83 29.49
CA PRO A 62 14.11 2.59 28.10
C PRO A 62 12.67 2.07 28.05
N VAL A 63 11.77 2.92 27.55
CA VAL A 63 10.38 2.57 27.29
C VAL A 63 10.44 1.35 26.39
N GLY A 64 9.97 0.20 26.88
CA GLY A 64 9.94 -1.03 26.10
C GLY A 64 9.18 -0.84 24.79
N GLU A 65 9.20 -1.84 23.91
CA GLU A 65 8.49 -1.72 22.64
C GLU A 65 6.99 -1.42 22.86
N LEU A 66 6.50 -0.46 22.07
CA LEU A 66 5.16 0.10 22.19
C LEU A 66 4.30 -0.36 21.02
N THR A 67 3.13 -0.91 21.34
CA THR A 67 2.16 -1.37 20.35
C THR A 67 1.09 -0.30 20.14
N PRO A 68 0.78 0.09 18.89
CA PRO A 68 -0.36 0.94 18.60
C PRO A 68 -1.67 0.31 19.09
N PHE A 69 -2.60 1.15 19.53
CA PHE A 69 -3.99 0.77 19.75
C PHE A 69 -4.89 1.98 19.48
N ALA A 70 -6.17 1.72 19.22
CA ALA A 70 -7.19 2.76 19.04
C ALA A 70 -8.20 2.76 20.18
N GLU A 71 -8.77 3.92 20.46
CA GLU A 71 -10.03 4.10 21.19
C GLU A 71 -11.09 4.62 20.22
N SER A 72 -12.29 4.04 20.28
CA SER A 72 -13.45 4.60 19.58
C SER A 72 -14.00 5.78 20.38
N ARG A 73 -14.05 6.95 19.75
CA ARG A 73 -14.62 8.19 20.30
C ARG A 73 -15.43 8.84 19.19
N ASP A 74 -16.71 9.15 19.42
CA ASP A 74 -17.51 9.98 18.49
C ASP A 74 -17.42 9.49 17.02
N HIS A 75 -17.65 8.19 16.78
CA HIS A 75 -17.52 7.50 15.48
C HIS A 75 -16.16 7.55 14.77
N ILE A 76 -15.11 8.00 15.44
CA ILE A 76 -13.74 7.93 14.92
C ILE A 76 -12.86 7.03 15.79
N LEU A 77 -11.80 6.50 15.19
CA LEU A 77 -10.73 5.84 15.91
C LEU A 77 -9.64 6.87 16.21
N VAL A 78 -9.27 6.98 17.48
CA VAL A 78 -8.15 7.81 17.93
C VAL A 78 -7.08 6.88 18.46
N TYR A 79 -5.85 7.05 18.01
CA TYR A 79 -4.75 6.12 18.26
C TYR A 79 -3.81 6.61 19.35
N GLY A 80 -3.30 5.67 20.14
CA GLY A 80 -2.27 5.83 21.16
C GLY A 80 -1.36 4.61 21.18
N TYR A 81 -0.58 4.45 22.26
CA TYR A 81 0.37 3.33 22.41
C TYR A 81 0.31 2.71 23.79
N MET A 82 0.46 1.38 23.82
CA MET A 82 0.49 0.60 25.04
C MET A 82 1.76 -0.23 25.16
N ASP A 83 2.13 -0.57 26.40
CA ASP A 83 3.20 -1.54 26.67
C ASP A 83 2.71 -2.99 26.50
N LYS A 84 3.65 -3.94 26.60
CA LYS A 84 3.36 -5.39 26.53
C LYS A 84 2.44 -5.91 27.64
N ALA A 85 2.33 -5.19 28.76
CA ALA A 85 1.42 -5.53 29.85
C ALA A 85 -0.01 -4.97 29.62
N GLY A 86 -0.20 -4.20 28.54
CA GLY A 86 -1.47 -3.58 28.19
C GLY A 86 -1.72 -2.23 28.88
N ASN A 87 -0.71 -1.64 29.52
CA ASN A 87 -0.85 -0.31 30.10
C ASN A 87 -0.73 0.76 29.02
N VAL A 88 -1.62 1.75 29.04
CA VAL A 88 -1.53 2.91 28.15
C VAL A 88 -0.32 3.76 28.53
N VAL A 89 0.64 3.87 27.62
CA VAL A 89 1.86 4.69 27.79
C VAL A 89 1.69 6.05 27.12
N ILE A 90 1.18 6.06 25.88
CA ILE A 90 0.82 7.27 25.15
C ILE A 90 -0.70 7.25 24.99
N ARG A 91 -1.38 8.24 25.57
CA ARG A 91 -2.83 8.33 25.50
C ARG A 91 -3.30 8.56 24.06
N PRO A 92 -4.48 8.08 23.67
CA PRO A 92 -4.95 8.28 22.31
C PRO A 92 -5.16 9.74 21.95
N GLN A 93 -4.46 10.16 20.90
CA GLN A 93 -4.42 11.54 20.39
C GLN A 93 -4.12 11.65 18.88
N TYR A 94 -3.80 10.54 18.19
CA TYR A 94 -3.45 10.54 16.77
C TYR A 94 -4.63 10.07 15.92
N GLY A 95 -4.72 10.51 14.67
CA GLY A 95 -5.66 9.94 13.68
C GLY A 95 -5.19 8.59 13.11
N SER A 96 -3.88 8.31 13.17
CA SER A 96 -3.28 7.02 12.85
C SER A 96 -1.95 6.83 13.59
N ALA A 97 -1.50 5.59 13.75
CA ALA A 97 -0.26 5.26 14.42
C ALA A 97 0.36 3.98 13.83
N GLN A 98 1.68 3.96 13.64
CA GLN A 98 2.43 2.78 13.22
C GLN A 98 3.41 2.32 14.33
N PRO A 99 3.85 1.05 14.33
CA PRO A 99 4.92 0.61 15.23
C PRO A 99 6.20 1.42 15.06
N PHE A 100 6.90 1.64 16.17
CA PHE A 100 8.20 2.31 16.19
C PHE A 100 9.26 1.55 15.37
N PHE A 101 10.10 2.30 14.67
CA PHE A 101 11.32 1.81 14.03
C PHE A 101 12.40 1.59 15.09
N ALA A 102 13.45 0.84 14.74
CA ALA A 102 14.60 0.59 15.63
C ALA A 102 15.27 1.89 16.14
N CYS A 103 15.21 2.97 15.35
CA CYS A 103 15.72 4.29 15.74
C CYS A 103 14.89 5.01 16.82
N GLY A 104 13.70 4.49 17.15
CA GLY A 104 12.83 5.06 18.18
C GLY A 104 11.86 6.14 17.70
N LEU A 105 11.71 6.31 16.38
CA LEU A 105 10.64 7.12 15.77
C LEU A 105 9.49 6.24 15.27
N ALA A 106 8.28 6.79 15.22
CA ALA A 106 7.12 6.18 14.59
C ALA A 106 6.42 7.18 13.68
N VAL A 107 5.78 6.68 12.62
CA VAL A 107 4.87 7.48 11.79
C VAL A 107 3.52 7.56 12.52
N ALA A 108 3.01 8.78 12.68
CA ALA A 108 1.70 9.03 13.27
C ALA A 108 0.97 10.13 12.50
N GLY A 109 -0.35 10.00 12.38
CA GLY A 109 -1.20 10.95 11.66
C GLY A 109 -1.97 11.89 12.58
N ASP A 110 -2.33 13.07 12.07
CA ASP A 110 -3.36 13.92 12.66
C ASP A 110 -4.78 13.45 12.27
N GLY A 111 -5.81 14.13 12.79
CA GLY A 111 -7.21 13.81 12.47
C GLY A 111 -7.63 14.13 11.03
N ASN A 112 -6.78 14.82 10.25
CA ASN A 112 -7.04 15.16 8.85
C ASN A 112 -6.30 14.23 7.88
N GLY A 113 -5.62 13.20 8.38
CA GLY A 113 -4.87 12.24 7.58
C GLY A 113 -3.45 12.68 7.20
N LYS A 114 -2.95 13.80 7.71
CA LYS A 114 -1.56 14.22 7.49
C LYS A 114 -0.63 13.49 8.44
N LEU A 115 0.52 13.06 7.93
CA LEU A 115 1.49 12.22 8.63
C LEU A 115 2.70 13.03 9.10
N GLY A 116 3.18 12.70 10.29
CA GLY A 116 4.41 13.21 10.90
C GLY A 116 5.18 12.10 11.60
N LEU A 117 6.26 12.48 12.30
CA LEU A 117 7.08 11.56 13.08
C LEU A 117 6.98 11.89 14.56
N ILE A 118 6.78 10.87 15.39
CA ILE A 118 6.75 11.00 16.84
C ILE A 118 7.93 10.27 17.49
N ASP A 119 8.39 10.79 18.63
CA ASP A 119 9.31 10.08 19.52
C ASP A 119 8.57 9.14 20.50
N ARG A 120 9.30 8.33 21.27
CA ARG A 120 8.73 7.41 22.28
C ARG A 120 7.99 8.10 23.43
N THR A 121 8.05 9.43 23.54
CA THR A 121 7.23 10.18 24.50
C THR A 121 5.86 10.55 23.93
N GLY A 122 5.66 10.31 22.63
CA GLY A 122 4.45 10.68 21.89
C GLY A 122 4.45 12.11 21.38
N ARG A 123 5.59 12.81 21.42
CA ARG A 123 5.68 14.16 20.87
C ARG A 123 6.06 14.09 19.40
N PHE A 124 5.38 14.86 18.55
CA PHE A 124 5.82 15.09 17.18
C PHE A 124 7.21 15.74 17.16
N VAL A 125 8.20 15.03 16.62
CA VAL A 125 9.52 15.58 16.26
C VAL A 125 9.50 16.14 14.84
N VAL A 126 8.60 15.63 13.99
CA VAL A 126 8.22 16.20 12.70
C VAL A 126 6.72 16.40 12.69
N SER A 127 6.26 17.63 12.43
CA SER A 127 4.84 17.98 12.39
C SER A 127 4.07 17.17 11.33
N PRO A 128 2.79 16.84 11.56
CA PRO A 128 1.96 16.14 10.60
C PRO A 128 1.56 17.07 9.45
N GLU A 129 2.36 17.05 8.38
CA GLU A 129 2.12 17.83 7.16
C GLU A 129 2.11 16.95 5.90
N ALA A 130 2.69 15.75 5.98
CA ALA A 130 2.93 14.86 4.84
C ALA A 130 1.69 14.08 4.42
N ASP A 131 1.55 13.80 3.14
CA ASP A 131 0.55 12.86 2.60
C ASP A 131 1.01 11.40 2.79
N ALA A 132 2.32 11.16 2.71
CA ALA A 132 2.92 9.85 2.92
C ALA A 132 4.30 9.99 3.58
N ILE A 133 4.69 9.01 4.39
CA ILE A 133 6.05 8.89 4.92
C ILE A 133 6.57 7.48 4.67
N THR A 134 7.73 7.38 4.02
CA THR A 134 8.49 6.12 3.86
C THR A 134 9.81 6.22 4.63
N CYS A 135 10.45 5.07 4.87
CA CYS A 135 11.78 5.03 5.47
C CYS A 135 12.65 4.06 4.68
N SER A 136 13.85 4.49 4.31
CA SER A 136 14.85 3.66 3.63
C SER A 136 16.24 4.12 4.06
N ASP A 137 17.12 3.17 4.38
CA ASP A 137 18.53 3.47 4.71
C ASP A 137 18.72 4.51 5.84
N GLY A 138 17.79 4.53 6.80
CA GLY A 138 17.79 5.48 7.92
C GLY A 138 17.31 6.90 7.58
N VAL A 139 16.72 7.09 6.39
CA VAL A 139 16.14 8.37 5.96
C VAL A 139 14.62 8.23 5.88
N PHE A 140 13.91 9.10 6.60
CA PHE A 140 12.46 9.24 6.49
C PHE A 140 12.14 10.24 5.39
N ILE A 141 11.37 9.80 4.38
CA ILE A 141 10.98 10.63 3.24
C ILE A 141 9.51 10.97 3.39
N ALA A 142 9.23 12.25 3.60
CA ALA A 142 7.88 12.81 3.69
C ALA A 142 7.46 13.40 2.34
N TYR A 143 6.45 12.80 1.73
CA TYR A 143 5.88 13.25 0.46
C TYR A 143 4.73 14.22 0.70
N ASN A 144 4.70 15.30 -0.09
CA ASN A 144 3.63 16.30 -0.08
C ASN A 144 3.14 16.50 -1.52
N TYR A 145 1.94 16.02 -1.87
CA TYR A 145 1.47 16.02 -3.26
C TYR A 145 1.27 17.43 -3.83
N ASP A 146 0.88 18.37 -2.98
CA ASP A 146 0.69 19.78 -3.35
C ASP A 146 1.89 20.66 -2.96
N GLY A 147 3.02 20.05 -2.58
CA GLY A 147 4.10 20.76 -1.90
C GLY A 147 5.49 20.24 -2.18
N VAL A 148 6.38 20.50 -1.23
CA VAL A 148 7.80 20.14 -1.31
C VAL A 148 8.02 18.87 -0.49
N ASN A 149 8.69 17.88 -1.07
CA ASN A 149 9.07 16.66 -0.38
C ASN A 149 10.23 16.94 0.58
N ARG A 150 10.25 16.28 1.74
CA ARG A 150 11.25 16.53 2.80
C ARG A 150 11.90 15.22 3.24
N ALA A 151 13.20 15.26 3.49
CA ALA A 151 13.95 14.13 4.04
C ALA A 151 14.41 14.43 5.47
N TYR A 152 14.25 13.46 6.37
CA TYR A 152 14.64 13.57 7.78
C TYR A 152 15.54 12.41 8.19
N ASP A 153 16.42 12.65 9.15
CA ASP A 153 17.25 11.61 9.75
C ASP A 153 16.49 10.79 10.81
N GLU A 154 17.18 9.81 11.40
CA GLU A 154 16.69 8.94 12.47
C GLU A 154 16.36 9.67 13.79
N LYS A 155 16.57 10.98 13.87
CA LYS A 155 16.20 11.84 15.00
C LYS A 155 15.09 12.83 14.64
N GLY A 156 14.57 12.78 13.40
CA GLY A 156 13.57 13.72 12.90
C GLY A 156 14.15 15.08 12.52
N VAL A 157 15.48 15.19 12.38
CA VAL A 157 16.13 16.43 11.93
C VAL A 157 16.02 16.51 10.42
N LEU A 158 15.52 17.65 9.91
CA LEU A 158 15.44 17.93 8.48
C LEU A 158 16.85 17.87 7.86
N LEU A 159 17.02 16.99 6.88
CA LEU A 159 18.24 16.86 6.09
C LEU A 159 18.20 17.82 4.90
N PHE A 160 17.15 17.74 4.09
CA PHE A 160 16.94 18.58 2.91
C PHE A 160 15.49 18.57 2.42
N GLU A 161 15.18 19.46 1.49
CA GLU A 161 13.88 19.58 0.82
C GLU A 161 14.05 19.50 -0.70
N ARG A 162 13.06 18.95 -1.42
CA ARG A 162 13.03 18.85 -2.89
C ARG A 162 11.63 19.01 -3.44
N SER A 163 11.49 19.79 -4.51
CA SER A 163 10.21 19.93 -5.23
C SER A 163 9.88 18.75 -6.13
N ASP A 164 10.89 17.97 -6.52
CA ASP A 164 10.75 16.72 -7.24
C ASP A 164 10.72 15.51 -6.30
N TYR A 165 10.42 14.34 -6.87
CA TYR A 165 10.32 13.09 -6.12
C TYR A 165 11.66 12.70 -5.49
N ILE A 166 11.63 12.28 -4.23
CA ILE A 166 12.77 11.67 -3.53
C ILE A 166 12.58 10.16 -3.58
N PHE A 167 13.47 9.46 -4.28
CA PHE A 167 13.46 8.01 -4.34
C PHE A 167 14.01 7.40 -3.04
N GLY A 168 13.76 6.11 -2.83
CA GLY A 168 14.34 5.39 -1.70
C GLY A 168 15.86 5.44 -1.73
N PHE A 169 16.46 5.44 -0.55
CA PHE A 169 17.90 5.30 -0.41
C PHE A 169 18.27 3.83 -0.39
N SER A 170 19.30 3.49 -1.15
CA SER A 170 19.99 2.20 -1.10
C SER A 170 21.48 2.46 -1.11
N ASP A 171 22.23 1.75 -0.26
CA ASP A 171 23.68 1.90 -0.19
C ASP A 171 24.13 3.35 0.12
N GLY A 172 23.26 4.10 0.81
CA GLY A 172 23.44 5.50 1.17
C GLY A 172 23.22 6.50 0.05
N LEU A 173 22.73 6.07 -1.12
CA LEU A 173 22.47 6.94 -2.28
C LEU A 173 21.01 6.81 -2.74
N SER A 174 20.47 7.88 -3.30
CA SER A 174 19.17 7.92 -3.98
C SER A 174 19.37 8.41 -5.42
N PRO A 175 18.73 7.80 -6.43
CA PRO A 175 18.68 8.36 -7.76
C PRO A 175 17.88 9.69 -7.74
N VAL A 176 18.24 10.58 -8.66
CA VAL A 176 17.63 11.90 -8.86
C VAL A 176 17.34 12.09 -10.34
N TYR A 177 16.11 12.49 -10.65
CA TYR A 177 15.63 12.73 -12.02
C TYR A 177 15.02 14.14 -12.13
N GLY A 178 15.85 15.17 -11.95
CA GLY A 178 15.42 16.56 -12.12
C GLY A 178 15.46 17.00 -13.59
N GLU A 179 14.78 18.11 -13.92
CA GLU A 179 14.72 18.65 -15.31
C GLU A 179 16.09 18.86 -15.94
N ASN A 180 17.07 19.30 -15.13
CA ASN A 180 18.43 19.62 -15.58
C ASN A 180 19.52 18.86 -14.79
N THR A 181 19.15 18.01 -13.84
CA THR A 181 20.12 17.29 -13.00
C THR A 181 19.69 15.84 -12.82
N ARG A 182 20.48 14.92 -13.38
CA ARG A 182 20.33 13.47 -13.21
C ARG A 182 21.56 12.88 -12.56
N GLY A 183 21.38 11.88 -11.71
CA GLY A 183 22.46 11.16 -11.05
C GLY A 183 22.07 10.72 -9.66
N TYR A 184 23.02 10.72 -8.72
CA TYR A 184 22.79 10.20 -7.37
C TYR A 184 23.13 11.25 -6.32
N MET A 185 22.31 11.31 -5.28
CA MET A 185 22.53 12.12 -4.09
C MET A 185 22.78 11.27 -2.85
N ASP A 186 23.53 11.82 -1.90
CA ASP A 186 23.71 11.23 -0.58
C ASP A 186 22.49 11.48 0.33
N ARG A 187 22.50 10.86 1.52
CA ARG A 187 21.45 11.02 2.54
C ARG A 187 21.26 12.47 3.01
N ASN A 188 22.23 13.36 2.80
CA ASN A 188 22.13 14.77 3.15
C ASN A 188 21.63 15.63 1.98
N GLY A 189 21.25 15.01 0.85
CA GLY A 189 20.74 15.69 -0.33
C GLY A 189 21.84 16.30 -1.22
N ASN A 190 23.11 16.03 -0.93
CA ASN A 190 24.20 16.50 -1.78
C ASN A 190 24.30 15.60 -3.00
N MET A 191 24.35 16.20 -4.20
CA MET A 191 24.68 15.44 -5.41
C MET A 191 26.08 14.85 -5.29
N VAL A 192 26.18 13.53 -5.31
CA VAL A 192 27.44 12.78 -5.30
C VAL A 192 27.89 12.52 -6.74
N LEU A 193 26.95 12.18 -7.62
CA LEU A 193 27.19 11.92 -9.03
C LEU A 193 26.20 12.68 -9.88
N VAL A 194 26.69 13.35 -10.93
CA VAL A 194 25.87 13.91 -12.00
C VAL A 194 26.22 13.14 -13.27
N LEU A 195 25.20 12.51 -13.86
CA LEU A 195 25.36 11.58 -14.97
C LEU A 195 24.43 11.98 -16.12
N PRO A 196 24.85 11.80 -17.38
CA PRO A 196 24.00 12.06 -18.54
C PRO A 196 22.93 10.96 -18.77
N HIS A 197 23.04 9.83 -18.09
CA HIS A 197 22.18 8.65 -18.22
C HIS A 197 20.71 8.97 -17.87
N ALA A 198 19.76 8.40 -18.63
CA ALA A 198 18.34 8.56 -18.38
C ALA A 198 17.77 7.49 -17.43
N VAL A 199 18.46 6.38 -17.23
CA VAL A 199 18.05 5.31 -16.32
C VAL A 199 19.13 5.08 -15.28
N LEU A 200 18.73 5.12 -14.01
CA LEU A 200 19.57 4.99 -12.83
C LEU A 200 18.93 3.93 -11.92
N GLU A 201 19.54 2.75 -11.83
CA GLU A 201 19.12 1.73 -10.87
C GLU A 201 19.75 1.96 -9.49
N ASP A 202 19.12 1.45 -8.44
CA ASP A 202 19.63 1.59 -7.08
C ASP A 202 21.03 0.98 -6.94
N PHE A 203 21.88 1.66 -6.17
CA PHE A 203 23.16 1.07 -5.77
C PHE A 203 22.90 -0.16 -4.90
N GLN A 204 23.60 -1.24 -5.21
CA GLN A 204 23.64 -2.44 -4.39
C GLN A 204 25.10 -2.89 -4.29
N ASP A 205 25.60 -2.99 -3.05
CA ASP A 205 26.95 -3.45 -2.75
C ASP A 205 28.02 -2.62 -3.49
N GLY A 206 27.84 -1.30 -3.52
CA GLY A 206 28.76 -0.36 -4.15
C GLY A 206 28.60 -0.16 -5.66
N VAL A 207 27.69 -0.90 -6.32
CA VAL A 207 27.55 -0.90 -7.78
C VAL A 207 26.11 -0.55 -8.20
N ALA A 208 25.97 0.31 -9.21
CA ALA A 208 24.69 0.59 -9.87
C ALA A 208 24.76 0.26 -11.36
N THR A 209 23.62 -0.08 -11.95
CA THR A 209 23.46 -0.20 -13.40
C THR A 209 22.90 1.11 -13.94
N VAL A 210 23.45 1.63 -15.03
CA VAL A 210 22.96 2.85 -15.69
C VAL A 210 22.92 2.68 -17.20
N SER A 211 21.95 3.33 -17.86
CA SER A 211 21.84 3.34 -19.33
C SER A 211 21.39 4.71 -19.86
N MET A 212 21.70 4.98 -21.13
CA MET A 212 21.35 6.26 -21.76
C MET A 212 19.85 6.39 -21.99
N GLU A 213 19.18 5.29 -22.33
CA GLU A 213 17.73 5.22 -22.51
C GLU A 213 17.15 3.93 -21.90
N TYR A 214 15.82 3.92 -21.72
CA TYR A 214 15.12 2.72 -21.25
C TYR A 214 15.22 1.61 -22.30
N GLY A 215 15.74 0.46 -21.88
CA GLY A 215 15.94 -0.67 -22.78
C GLY A 215 17.16 -0.56 -23.68
N ASP A 216 18.09 0.37 -23.45
CA ASP A 216 19.40 0.44 -24.12
C ASP A 216 20.44 -0.46 -23.42
N THR A 217 21.61 -0.63 -24.04
CA THR A 217 22.81 -1.15 -23.41
C THR A 217 23.12 -0.40 -22.11
N SER A 218 23.53 -1.17 -21.10
CA SER A 218 23.82 -0.62 -19.78
C SER A 218 25.26 -0.89 -19.36
N ILE A 219 25.75 -0.04 -18.46
CA ILE A 219 27.06 -0.16 -17.83
C ILE A 219 26.91 -0.28 -16.32
N LEU A 220 27.93 -0.87 -15.69
CA LEU A 220 28.06 -0.97 -14.24
C LEU A 220 28.98 0.15 -13.75
N ILE A 221 28.54 0.92 -12.76
CA ILE A 221 29.32 2.03 -12.20
C ILE A 221 29.52 1.90 -10.69
N ASP A 222 30.63 2.45 -10.19
CA ASP A 222 30.80 2.69 -8.75
C ASP A 222 30.20 4.04 -8.31
N LYS A 223 30.29 4.31 -6.99
CA LYS A 223 29.83 5.57 -6.38
C LYS A 223 30.66 6.80 -6.79
N GLN A 224 31.70 6.64 -7.60
CA GLN A 224 32.48 7.71 -8.21
C GLN A 224 32.14 7.89 -9.71
N GLY A 225 31.25 7.05 -10.26
CA GLY A 225 30.86 7.05 -11.66
C GLY A 225 31.90 6.40 -12.58
N ASN A 226 32.88 5.67 -12.03
CA ASN A 226 33.82 4.91 -12.84
C ASN A 226 33.08 3.72 -13.46
N ASP A 227 33.29 3.52 -14.75
CA ASP A 227 32.79 2.34 -15.45
C ASP A 227 33.57 1.09 -15.00
N LEU A 228 32.86 0.20 -14.32
CA LEU A 228 33.35 -1.08 -13.80
C LEU A 228 32.98 -2.26 -14.70
N THR A 229 32.32 -2.02 -15.85
CA THR A 229 31.73 -3.07 -16.68
C THR A 229 32.77 -4.11 -17.09
N ASP A 230 33.96 -3.69 -17.53
CA ASP A 230 35.02 -4.63 -17.94
C ASP A 230 35.47 -5.56 -16.80
N ASN A 231 35.40 -5.10 -15.55
CA ASN A 231 35.88 -5.85 -14.39
C ASN A 231 34.77 -6.71 -13.75
N LEU A 232 33.53 -6.24 -13.75
CA LEU A 232 32.41 -6.90 -13.07
C LEU A 232 31.54 -7.72 -14.02
N SER A 233 31.41 -7.30 -15.27
CA SER A 233 30.66 -8.00 -16.32
C SER A 233 31.46 -9.12 -16.97
N SER A 234 32.30 -9.80 -16.18
CA SER A 234 33.11 -10.95 -16.62
C SER A 234 33.95 -10.66 -17.88
N GLY A 235 34.39 -9.41 -18.07
CA GLY A 235 35.14 -8.98 -19.25
C GLY A 235 34.30 -8.72 -20.50
N LEU A 236 32.96 -8.75 -20.40
CA LEU A 236 32.04 -8.61 -21.51
C LEU A 236 31.17 -7.35 -21.39
N ARG A 237 30.97 -6.64 -22.50
CA ARG A 237 30.09 -5.49 -22.61
C ARG A 237 28.89 -5.83 -23.47
N MET A 238 27.72 -5.30 -23.11
CA MET A 238 26.53 -5.40 -23.94
C MET A 238 26.71 -4.62 -25.23
N ILE A 239 26.20 -5.17 -26.33
CA ILE A 239 26.02 -4.47 -27.60
C ILE A 239 24.58 -4.64 -28.07
N GLU A 240 24.07 -3.66 -28.81
CA GLU A 240 22.79 -3.75 -29.48
C GLU A 240 22.99 -3.66 -31.00
N ASP A 241 22.32 -4.53 -31.75
CA ASP A 241 22.18 -4.43 -33.20
C ASP A 241 20.74 -4.76 -33.60
N ASN A 242 20.09 -3.84 -34.33
CA ASN A 242 18.72 -3.98 -34.81
C ASN A 242 17.69 -4.36 -33.73
N GLY A 243 17.77 -3.77 -32.53
CA GLY A 243 16.85 -4.06 -31.42
C GLY A 243 17.13 -5.37 -30.68
N LEU A 244 18.26 -6.02 -30.95
CA LEU A 244 18.69 -7.24 -30.27
C LEU A 244 20.02 -7.02 -29.56
N PHE A 245 20.16 -7.64 -28.39
CA PHE A 245 21.32 -7.58 -27.54
C PHE A 245 22.25 -8.76 -27.76
N GLY A 246 23.55 -8.48 -27.74
CA GLY A 246 24.67 -9.41 -27.73
C GLY A 246 25.77 -8.92 -26.79
N TYR A 247 26.97 -9.50 -26.90
CA TYR A 247 28.10 -9.11 -26.06
C TYR A 247 29.44 -9.13 -26.79
N THR A 248 30.29 -8.15 -26.48
CA THR A 248 31.66 -8.03 -26.97
C THR A 248 32.67 -8.15 -25.84
N ASP A 249 33.90 -8.55 -26.17
CA ASP A 249 35.03 -8.41 -25.25
C ASP A 249 35.52 -6.95 -25.19
N LYS A 250 36.47 -6.69 -24.29
CA LYS A 250 37.11 -5.37 -24.12
C LYS A 250 37.84 -4.83 -25.37
N ASP A 251 38.21 -5.72 -26.30
CA ASP A 251 38.89 -5.36 -27.54
C ASP A 251 37.87 -5.07 -28.68
N GLY A 252 36.57 -5.21 -28.38
CA GLY A 252 35.46 -4.97 -29.29
C GLY A 252 35.11 -6.16 -30.18
N ASN A 253 35.67 -7.35 -29.92
CA ASN A 253 35.31 -8.54 -30.68
C ASN A 253 33.99 -9.10 -30.16
N THR A 254 33.05 -9.40 -31.06
CA THR A 254 31.80 -10.09 -30.70
C THR A 254 32.09 -11.47 -30.12
N VAL A 255 31.63 -11.69 -28.89
CA VAL A 255 31.70 -12.99 -28.20
C VAL A 255 30.36 -13.70 -28.30
N ILE A 256 29.26 -12.94 -28.17
CA ILE A 256 27.90 -13.44 -28.28
C ILE A 256 27.17 -12.54 -29.27
N GLU A 257 26.74 -13.11 -30.39
CA GLU A 257 26.02 -12.38 -31.43
C GLU A 257 24.69 -11.81 -30.90
N PRO A 258 24.29 -10.58 -31.33
CA PRO A 258 22.99 -10.00 -31.02
C PRO A 258 21.82 -10.93 -31.35
N ARG A 259 21.07 -11.35 -30.32
CA ARG A 259 19.93 -12.27 -30.49
C ARG A 259 18.88 -12.23 -29.37
N PHE A 260 19.05 -11.37 -28.37
CA PHE A 260 18.12 -11.27 -27.22
C PHE A 260 17.34 -9.96 -27.29
N ASN A 261 16.05 -9.96 -26.95
CA ASN A 261 15.27 -8.71 -26.87
C ASN A 261 15.55 -7.92 -25.58
N TYR A 262 16.07 -8.60 -24.57
CA TYR A 262 16.49 -8.02 -23.30
C TYR A 262 17.77 -8.69 -22.83
N ALA A 263 18.63 -7.93 -22.18
CA ALA A 263 19.87 -8.43 -21.61
C ALA A 263 20.30 -7.56 -20.42
N ARG A 264 20.98 -8.16 -19.45
CA ARG A 264 21.64 -7.46 -18.34
C ARG A 264 23.15 -7.72 -18.38
N PRO A 265 23.98 -6.83 -17.81
CA PRO A 265 25.40 -7.11 -17.66
C PRO A 265 25.64 -8.44 -16.94
N PHE A 266 26.75 -9.10 -17.28
CA PHE A 266 27.16 -10.30 -16.56
C PHE A 266 27.47 -9.96 -15.10
N ARG A 267 27.20 -10.91 -14.20
CA ARG A 267 27.75 -10.93 -12.84
C ARG A 267 28.05 -12.37 -12.47
N ASP A 268 29.25 -12.60 -11.95
CA ASP A 268 29.74 -13.94 -11.59
C ASP A 268 29.64 -14.96 -12.73
N GLY A 269 29.93 -14.53 -13.97
CA GLY A 269 29.89 -15.37 -15.17
C GLY A 269 28.49 -15.68 -15.71
N LEU A 270 27.43 -15.06 -15.16
CA LEU A 270 26.05 -15.28 -15.57
C LEU A 270 25.35 -13.96 -15.96
N ALA A 271 24.57 -13.97 -17.04
CA ALA A 271 23.72 -12.84 -17.45
C ALA A 271 22.26 -13.27 -17.61
N ILE A 272 21.34 -12.41 -17.17
CA ILE A 272 19.90 -12.58 -17.40
C ILE A 272 19.58 -12.03 -18.79
N VAL A 273 18.89 -12.81 -19.61
CA VAL A 273 18.48 -12.44 -20.96
C VAL A 273 16.98 -12.70 -21.14
N GLY A 274 16.36 -11.99 -22.08
CA GLY A 274 14.95 -12.15 -22.38
C GLY A 274 14.68 -12.26 -23.88
N ILE A 275 13.67 -13.06 -24.21
CA ILE A 275 13.14 -13.24 -25.57
C ILE A 275 11.71 -12.72 -25.56
N TYR A 276 11.43 -11.79 -26.49
CA TYR A 276 10.11 -11.23 -26.68
C TYR A 276 9.29 -12.14 -27.60
N HIS A 277 8.13 -12.53 -27.12
CA HIS A 277 7.07 -13.18 -27.87
C HIS A 277 5.94 -12.18 -28.09
N ASP A 278 4.94 -12.52 -28.92
CA ASP A 278 3.89 -11.59 -29.36
C ASP A 278 3.32 -10.67 -28.26
N TYR A 279 3.13 -11.20 -27.04
CA TYR A 279 2.49 -10.49 -25.92
C TYR A 279 3.29 -10.45 -24.60
N HIS A 280 4.45 -11.09 -24.51
CA HIS A 280 5.22 -11.16 -23.27
C HIS A 280 6.70 -11.46 -23.51
N THR A 281 7.54 -11.16 -22.52
CA THR A 281 8.95 -11.56 -22.52
C THR A 281 9.14 -12.76 -21.61
N THR A 282 9.87 -13.77 -22.09
CA THR A 282 10.36 -14.87 -21.25
C THR A 282 11.83 -14.65 -20.94
N TYR A 283 12.25 -15.04 -19.74
CA TYR A 283 13.59 -14.77 -19.23
C TYR A 283 14.36 -16.07 -18.99
N GLY A 284 15.64 -16.04 -19.31
CA GLY A 284 16.60 -17.12 -19.11
C GLY A 284 17.93 -16.58 -18.58
N ILE A 285 18.90 -17.49 -18.39
CA ILE A 285 20.25 -17.14 -17.95
C ILE A 285 21.26 -17.78 -18.89
N ILE A 286 22.27 -17.02 -19.29
CA ILE A 286 23.38 -17.49 -20.12
C ILE A 286 24.72 -17.44 -19.39
N ASP A 287 25.64 -18.31 -19.81
CA ASP A 287 27.06 -18.24 -19.46
C ASP A 287 27.83 -17.25 -20.35
N THR A 288 29.11 -17.03 -20.04
CA THR A 288 30.00 -16.10 -20.79
C THR A 288 30.28 -16.51 -22.24
N GLN A 289 29.90 -17.72 -22.66
CA GLN A 289 29.98 -18.20 -24.03
C GLN A 289 28.64 -18.06 -24.76
N GLY A 290 27.60 -17.58 -24.06
CA GLY A 290 26.24 -17.45 -24.57
C GLY A 290 25.47 -18.76 -24.57
N ASN A 291 25.90 -19.81 -23.88
CA ASN A 291 25.07 -21.00 -23.72
C ASN A 291 24.00 -20.74 -22.65
N TYR A 292 22.78 -21.22 -22.87
CA TYR A 292 21.76 -21.16 -21.83
C TYR A 292 22.13 -22.08 -20.66
N VAL A 293 22.24 -21.48 -19.47
CA VAL A 293 22.25 -22.17 -18.19
C VAL A 293 20.81 -22.40 -17.72
N LEU A 294 19.94 -21.42 -17.97
CA LEU A 294 18.48 -21.56 -17.93
C LEU A 294 17.90 -21.08 -19.26
N GLU A 295 17.07 -21.92 -19.89
CA GLU A 295 16.33 -21.57 -21.10
C GLU A 295 15.34 -20.41 -20.81
N PRO A 296 15.05 -19.55 -21.81
CA PRO A 296 14.12 -18.44 -21.65
C PRO A 296 12.67 -18.93 -21.67
N GLU A 297 12.23 -19.49 -20.54
CA GLU A 297 10.89 -20.06 -20.35
C GLU A 297 10.15 -19.42 -19.16
N TYR A 298 10.81 -18.54 -18.40
CA TYR A 298 10.32 -18.05 -17.11
C TYR A 298 9.71 -16.64 -17.22
N LEU A 299 8.66 -16.38 -16.45
CA LEU A 299 7.97 -15.08 -16.44
C LEU A 299 8.88 -13.91 -16.05
N PHE A 300 9.78 -14.13 -15.09
CA PHE A 300 10.84 -13.19 -14.73
C PHE A 300 11.98 -13.92 -14.02
N ILE A 301 13.16 -13.31 -14.04
CA ILE A 301 14.32 -13.71 -13.23
C ILE A 301 14.92 -12.46 -12.59
N ARG A 302 15.08 -12.48 -11.27
CA ARG A 302 15.72 -11.41 -10.50
C ARG A 302 16.89 -11.98 -9.69
N ARG A 303 18.06 -11.36 -9.80
CA ARG A 303 19.21 -11.67 -8.94
C ARG A 303 19.05 -10.97 -7.58
N MET A 304 19.32 -11.69 -6.51
CA MET A 304 19.29 -11.22 -5.12
C MET A 304 20.68 -10.77 -4.66
N ARG A 305 20.76 -10.01 -3.57
CA ARG A 305 22.04 -9.48 -3.04
C ARG A 305 23.04 -10.57 -2.67
N ASN A 306 22.57 -11.71 -2.14
CA ASN A 306 23.43 -12.86 -1.86
C ASN A 306 23.84 -13.68 -3.10
N GLY A 307 23.46 -13.25 -4.29
CA GLY A 307 23.78 -13.89 -5.57
C GLY A 307 22.83 -15.02 -5.98
N SER A 308 21.88 -15.43 -5.13
CA SER A 308 20.78 -16.32 -5.52
C SER A 308 19.81 -15.63 -6.50
N PHE A 309 18.85 -16.38 -7.04
CA PHE A 309 17.88 -15.85 -8.01
C PHE A 309 16.45 -16.17 -7.58
N ILE A 310 15.56 -15.19 -7.70
CA ILE A 310 14.12 -15.41 -7.67
C ILE A 310 13.64 -15.58 -9.10
N VAL A 311 12.99 -16.71 -9.36
CA VAL A 311 12.51 -17.09 -10.68
C VAL A 311 11.00 -17.27 -10.60
N GLY A 312 10.27 -16.52 -11.42
CA GLY A 312 8.82 -16.71 -11.60
C GLY A 312 8.53 -17.96 -12.42
N GLU A 313 7.32 -18.52 -12.27
CA GLU A 313 6.96 -19.77 -12.95
C GLU A 313 7.13 -19.74 -14.47
N ARG A 314 7.15 -20.94 -15.06
CA ARG A 314 7.28 -21.11 -16.50
C ARG A 314 5.99 -20.71 -17.20
N LEU A 315 6.13 -20.05 -18.33
CA LEU A 315 5.00 -19.68 -19.18
C LEU A 315 4.79 -20.73 -20.27
N GLU A 316 3.52 -21.05 -20.55
CA GLU A 316 3.17 -21.85 -21.71
C GLU A 316 3.36 -21.05 -23.01
N GLU A 317 3.74 -21.74 -24.09
CA GLU A 317 3.94 -21.13 -25.40
C GLU A 317 2.64 -20.45 -25.87
N GLY A 318 2.72 -19.17 -26.22
CA GLY A 318 1.58 -18.38 -26.68
C GLY A 318 0.65 -17.87 -25.58
N ALA A 319 0.97 -18.06 -24.30
CA ALA A 319 0.18 -17.51 -23.19
C ALA A 319 0.14 -15.97 -23.24
N PHE A 320 -1.05 -15.39 -23.13
CA PHE A 320 -1.19 -13.96 -22.84
C PHE A 320 -1.10 -13.77 -21.33
N VAL A 321 -0.08 -13.05 -20.85
CA VAL A 321 0.13 -12.82 -19.42
C VAL A 321 0.19 -11.32 -19.16
N PRO A 322 -0.78 -10.76 -18.42
CA PRO A 322 -0.71 -9.36 -17.99
C PRO A 322 0.59 -9.12 -17.20
N PRO A 323 1.32 -8.01 -17.43
CA PRO A 323 2.60 -7.76 -16.76
C PRO A 323 2.55 -7.84 -15.23
N MET A 324 1.43 -7.41 -14.63
CA MET A 324 1.19 -7.46 -13.18
C MET A 324 1.12 -8.89 -12.60
N TYR A 325 0.93 -9.92 -13.44
CA TYR A 325 0.89 -11.30 -12.97
C TYR A 325 2.21 -11.74 -12.31
N ALA A 326 3.34 -11.09 -12.64
CA ALA A 326 4.63 -11.35 -12.01
C ALA A 326 4.60 -11.20 -10.48
N ASP A 327 3.73 -10.34 -9.94
CA ASP A 327 3.58 -10.15 -8.49
C ASP A 327 2.87 -11.33 -7.83
N TYR A 328 1.92 -11.95 -8.54
CA TYR A 328 1.03 -13.00 -8.03
C TYR A 328 1.45 -14.43 -8.38
N CYS A 329 2.34 -14.58 -9.36
CA CYS A 329 2.81 -15.89 -9.79
C CYS A 329 3.53 -16.63 -8.66
N LYS A 330 3.57 -17.97 -8.77
CA LYS A 330 4.42 -18.77 -7.90
C LYS A 330 5.88 -18.61 -8.30
N LYS A 331 6.75 -18.61 -7.30
CA LYS A 331 8.18 -18.35 -7.47
C LYS A 331 8.99 -19.48 -6.84
N ALA A 332 10.20 -19.66 -7.33
CA ALA A 332 11.23 -20.47 -6.70
C ALA A 332 12.51 -19.65 -6.51
N VAL A 333 13.28 -20.01 -5.48
CA VAL A 333 14.62 -19.48 -5.26
C VAL A 333 15.62 -20.47 -5.84
N PHE A 334 16.49 -20.01 -6.72
CA PHE A 334 17.58 -20.78 -7.29
C PHE A 334 18.89 -20.42 -6.59
N SER A 335 19.73 -21.42 -6.32
CA SER A 335 21.06 -21.21 -5.76
C SER A 335 21.89 -20.32 -6.69
N ARG A 336 22.90 -19.65 -6.13
CA ARG A 336 23.81 -18.80 -6.92
C ARG A 336 24.49 -19.53 -8.09
N ASP A 337 24.76 -20.82 -7.93
CA ASP A 337 25.35 -21.66 -8.99
C ASP A 337 24.32 -22.33 -9.91
N LEU A 338 23.03 -22.04 -9.71
CA LEU A 338 21.88 -22.56 -10.45
C LEU A 338 21.75 -24.09 -10.45
N LYS A 339 22.45 -24.81 -9.55
CA LYS A 339 22.36 -26.27 -9.45
C LYS A 339 21.16 -26.75 -8.65
N TRP A 340 20.62 -25.91 -7.78
CA TRP A 340 19.51 -26.24 -6.91
C TRP A 340 18.46 -25.14 -6.97
N HIS A 341 17.20 -25.51 -6.78
CA HIS A 341 16.13 -24.55 -6.57
C HIS A 341 15.17 -25.05 -5.49
N SER A 342 14.49 -24.13 -4.83
CA SER A 342 13.41 -24.43 -3.89
C SER A 342 12.20 -25.00 -4.61
N GLU A 343 11.20 -25.44 -3.84
CA GLU A 343 9.87 -25.68 -4.39
C GLU A 343 9.26 -24.39 -4.99
N TRP A 344 8.37 -24.56 -5.97
CA TRP A 344 7.65 -23.48 -6.68
C TRP A 344 6.41 -23.05 -5.90
N ILE A 345 6.61 -22.64 -4.65
CA ILE A 345 5.53 -22.28 -3.73
C ILE A 345 5.72 -20.90 -3.09
N MET A 346 6.80 -20.19 -3.43
CA MET A 346 7.09 -18.90 -2.82
C MET A 346 6.13 -17.85 -3.39
N LEU A 347 5.49 -17.10 -2.50
CA LEU A 347 4.59 -16.01 -2.85
C LEU A 347 5.32 -14.66 -2.85
N GLY A 348 6.30 -14.50 -1.95
CA GLY A 348 7.10 -13.29 -1.82
C GLY A 348 8.54 -13.60 -1.45
N ALA A 349 9.46 -12.74 -1.88
CA ALA A 349 10.88 -12.85 -1.59
C ALA A 349 11.57 -11.50 -1.68
N ASP A 350 12.42 -11.16 -0.71
CA ASP A 350 13.30 -10.01 -0.83
C ASP A 350 14.62 -10.18 -0.06
N SER A 351 15.62 -9.37 -0.40
CA SER A 351 16.94 -9.44 0.22
C SER A 351 16.86 -8.93 1.66
N LEU A 352 17.29 -9.74 2.62
CA LEU A 352 17.50 -9.27 3.99
C LEU A 352 18.80 -8.47 4.06
N ASP A 353 19.86 -9.05 3.48
CA ASP A 353 21.21 -8.51 3.40
C ASP A 353 22.01 -9.26 2.31
N GLU A 354 23.34 -9.09 2.31
CA GLU A 354 24.29 -9.74 1.39
C GLU A 354 24.42 -11.26 1.59
N ASN A 355 23.90 -11.82 2.68
CA ASN A 355 24.00 -13.24 3.01
C ASN A 355 22.67 -13.96 2.79
N TYR A 356 21.56 -13.30 3.14
CA TYR A 356 20.25 -13.95 3.23
C TYR A 356 19.16 -13.29 2.39
N VAL A 357 18.29 -14.14 1.87
CA VAL A 357 17.01 -13.75 1.27
C VAL A 357 15.89 -14.17 2.20
N CYS A 358 15.00 -13.24 2.54
CA CYS A 358 13.74 -13.49 3.22
C CYS A 358 12.72 -13.97 2.20
N VAL A 359 12.02 -15.07 2.47
CA VAL A 359 10.97 -15.60 1.60
C VAL A 359 9.74 -16.01 2.40
N THR A 360 8.60 -16.11 1.71
CA THR A 360 7.36 -16.65 2.26
C THR A 360 6.73 -17.66 1.32
N ASP A 361 6.34 -18.81 1.87
CA ASP A 361 5.55 -19.84 1.17
C ASP A 361 4.02 -19.64 1.35
N GLY A 362 3.62 -18.54 1.97
CA GLY A 362 2.24 -18.24 2.31
C GLY A 362 1.79 -18.78 3.67
N SER A 363 2.52 -19.71 4.26
CA SER A 363 2.29 -20.25 5.60
C SER A 363 3.39 -19.89 6.60
N ARG A 364 4.61 -19.64 6.11
CA ARG A 364 5.77 -19.29 6.91
C ARG A 364 6.65 -18.28 6.21
N ILE A 365 7.34 -17.47 7.01
CA ILE A 365 8.41 -16.57 6.62
C ILE A 365 9.73 -17.14 7.13
N PHE A 366 10.73 -17.26 6.27
CA PHE A 366 12.03 -17.83 6.61
C PHE A 366 13.14 -17.29 5.71
N TYR A 367 14.39 -17.62 6.04
CA TYR A 367 15.58 -17.08 5.40
C TYR A 367 16.44 -18.16 4.76
N LEU A 368 16.92 -17.87 3.56
CA LEU A 368 17.76 -18.75 2.76
C LEU A 368 19.10 -18.08 2.46
N ASP A 369 20.19 -18.83 2.65
CA ASP A 369 21.51 -18.45 2.15
C ASP A 369 21.61 -18.63 0.60
N ALA A 370 22.76 -18.29 0.04
CA ALA A 370 23.00 -18.37 -1.41
C ALA A 370 22.98 -19.82 -1.98
N ASP A 371 23.13 -20.82 -1.11
CA ASP A 371 23.09 -22.25 -1.44
C ASP A 371 21.72 -22.88 -1.06
N LEU A 372 20.75 -22.04 -0.67
CA LEU A 372 19.39 -22.38 -0.25
C LEU A 372 19.29 -23.17 1.05
N ASN A 373 20.31 -23.12 1.90
CA ASN A 373 20.18 -23.64 3.26
C ASN A 373 19.39 -22.65 4.11
N ARG A 374 18.63 -23.18 5.07
CA ARG A 374 17.99 -22.37 6.11
C ARG A 374 19.05 -21.65 6.93
N ALA A 375 18.84 -20.36 7.15
CA ALA A 375 19.66 -19.59 8.09
C ALA A 375 19.60 -20.22 9.48
N ALA A 376 20.76 -20.49 10.08
CA ALA A 376 20.85 -21.13 11.40
C ALA A 376 20.74 -20.12 12.56
N ASP A 377 20.93 -18.84 12.25
CA ASP A 377 21.03 -17.71 13.17
C ASP A 377 19.85 -16.72 13.05
N LEU A 378 18.90 -17.00 12.17
CA LEU A 378 17.68 -16.22 11.98
C LEU A 378 16.43 -17.06 12.28
N PRO A 379 15.34 -16.42 12.75
CA PRO A 379 14.12 -17.12 13.10
C PRO A 379 13.29 -17.52 11.88
N GLU A 380 12.31 -18.40 12.09
CA GLU A 380 11.17 -18.55 11.18
C GLU A 380 9.92 -17.99 11.87
N PHE A 381 8.99 -17.46 11.07
CA PHE A 381 7.71 -16.96 11.56
C PHE A 381 6.56 -17.71 10.91
N GLU A 382 5.51 -17.99 11.67
CA GLU A 382 4.25 -18.51 11.13
C GLU A 382 3.41 -17.37 10.54
N GLY A 383 2.88 -17.57 9.34
CA GLY A 383 2.06 -16.61 8.59
C GLY A 383 2.66 -16.20 7.25
N ARG A 384 1.93 -15.35 6.54
CA ARG A 384 2.30 -14.78 5.23
C ARG A 384 2.85 -13.37 5.40
N GLY A 385 3.97 -13.06 4.76
CA GLY A 385 4.54 -11.71 4.71
C GLY A 385 6.04 -11.73 4.49
N LEU A 386 6.74 -10.65 4.81
CA LEU A 386 8.20 -10.59 4.81
C LEU A 386 8.66 -9.85 6.06
N MET A 387 9.77 -10.30 6.65
CA MET A 387 10.39 -9.69 7.83
C MET A 387 11.83 -9.32 7.47
N LEU A 388 12.07 -8.05 7.18
CA LEU A 388 13.33 -7.52 6.67
C LEU A 388 14.12 -6.78 7.76
N ALA A 389 15.34 -6.37 7.45
CA ALA A 389 16.21 -5.71 8.42
C ALA A 389 15.72 -4.29 8.74
N ASP A 390 15.62 -3.97 10.02
CA ASP A 390 15.43 -2.62 10.55
C ASP A 390 16.50 -2.38 11.64
N GLY A 391 17.68 -1.96 11.21
CA GLY A 391 18.87 -1.90 12.06
C GLY A 391 19.14 -3.25 12.76
N SER A 392 19.05 -3.25 14.09
CA SER A 392 19.23 -4.46 14.91
C SER A 392 18.00 -5.37 14.99
N LEU A 393 16.85 -4.90 14.52
CA LEU A 393 15.56 -5.59 14.56
C LEU A 393 15.21 -6.21 13.21
N LEU A 394 14.13 -6.98 13.22
CA LEU A 394 13.39 -7.42 12.04
C LEU A 394 12.04 -6.71 12.03
N ARG A 395 11.67 -6.12 10.89
CA ARG A 395 10.42 -5.39 10.69
C ARG A 395 9.75 -5.83 9.39
N GLY A 396 8.43 -5.90 9.41
CA GLY A 396 7.65 -6.15 8.22
C GLY A 396 6.21 -6.49 8.55
N THR A 397 5.63 -7.47 7.87
CA THR A 397 4.24 -7.89 8.12
C THR A 397 4.15 -9.40 8.33
N ILE A 398 3.23 -9.79 9.20
CA ILE A 398 2.80 -11.18 9.38
C ILE A 398 1.27 -11.21 9.31
N ASN A 399 0.74 -11.91 8.31
CA ASN A 399 -0.69 -11.94 7.98
C ASN A 399 -1.27 -10.53 7.82
N GLY A 400 -0.56 -9.64 7.13
CA GLY A 400 -0.98 -8.24 6.95
C GLY A 400 -0.78 -7.33 8.17
N HIS A 401 -0.41 -7.87 9.33
CA HIS A 401 -0.18 -7.08 10.54
C HIS A 401 1.25 -6.57 10.63
N PRO A 402 1.48 -5.25 10.76
CA PRO A 402 2.81 -4.70 11.05
C PRO A 402 3.43 -5.38 12.27
N THR A 403 4.62 -5.94 12.09
CA THR A 403 5.30 -6.76 13.10
C THR A 403 6.74 -6.33 13.25
N VAL A 404 7.21 -6.29 14.50
CA VAL A 404 8.60 -6.03 14.88
C VAL A 404 9.07 -7.17 15.79
N ALA A 405 10.22 -7.75 15.47
CA ALA A 405 10.83 -8.83 16.21
C ALA A 405 12.33 -8.58 16.42
N ASP A 406 12.91 -9.19 17.45
CA ASP A 406 14.36 -9.29 17.56
C ASP A 406 14.93 -10.38 16.62
N ARG A 407 16.25 -10.42 16.48
CA ARG A 407 16.95 -11.42 15.65
C ARG A 407 16.87 -12.84 16.21
N ALA A 408 16.39 -13.03 17.45
CA ALA A 408 16.14 -14.36 18.02
C ALA A 408 14.71 -14.86 17.73
N GLY A 409 13.86 -14.04 17.10
CA GLY A 409 12.48 -14.37 16.74
C GLY A 409 11.45 -14.01 17.81
N ASN A 410 11.83 -13.31 18.88
CA ASN A 410 10.84 -12.84 19.85
C ASN A 410 10.05 -11.69 19.23
N ILE A 411 8.75 -11.88 19.06
CA ILE A 411 7.84 -10.81 18.64
C ILE A 411 7.76 -9.78 19.76
N LEU A 412 8.19 -8.56 19.42
CA LEU A 412 8.17 -7.40 20.32
C LEU A 412 6.89 -6.59 20.15
N VAL A 413 6.48 -6.39 18.89
CA VAL A 413 5.23 -5.70 18.50
C VAL A 413 4.55 -6.51 17.40
N LYS A 414 3.24 -6.66 17.52
CA LYS A 414 2.36 -7.12 16.44
C LYS A 414 1.09 -6.28 16.49
N ASP A 415 0.91 -5.43 15.49
CA ASP A 415 -0.23 -4.53 15.40
C ASP A 415 -1.44 -5.24 14.79
N GLU A 416 -2.27 -5.79 15.66
CA GLU A 416 -3.51 -6.48 15.30
C GLU A 416 -4.70 -5.52 15.21
N GLY A 417 -4.46 -4.21 15.05
CA GLY A 417 -5.53 -3.22 14.94
C GLY A 417 -6.43 -3.17 16.17
N LEU A 418 -5.84 -3.30 17.37
CA LEU A 418 -6.60 -3.34 18.61
C LEU A 418 -7.40 -2.04 18.80
N ALA A 419 -8.72 -2.14 18.82
CA ALA A 419 -9.62 -1.05 19.14
C ALA A 419 -10.35 -1.31 20.46
N LEU A 420 -10.28 -0.34 21.39
CA LEU A 420 -11.01 -0.32 22.64
C LEU A 420 -12.28 0.52 22.46
N MET A 421 -13.43 -0.06 22.78
CA MET A 421 -14.73 0.55 22.52
C MET A 421 -15.52 0.76 23.82
N GLU A 422 -16.60 1.54 23.72
CA GLU A 422 -17.51 1.76 24.84
C GLU A 422 -18.08 0.44 25.40
N GLY A 423 -18.41 0.45 26.70
CA GLY A 423 -18.99 -0.72 27.36
C GLY A 423 -18.02 -1.87 27.62
N GLY A 424 -16.73 -1.70 27.35
CA GLY A 424 -15.68 -2.70 27.58
C GLY A 424 -15.46 -3.66 26.42
N VAL A 425 -16.09 -3.44 25.28
CA VAL A 425 -15.91 -4.27 24.08
C VAL A 425 -14.55 -3.96 23.45
N ARG A 426 -13.89 -4.97 22.94
CA ARG A 426 -12.63 -4.84 22.19
C ARG A 426 -12.80 -5.42 20.80
N ALA A 427 -12.04 -4.91 19.85
CA ALA A 427 -11.95 -5.49 18.52
C ALA A 427 -10.49 -5.69 18.15
N ARG A 428 -10.19 -6.83 17.52
CA ARG A 428 -8.92 -7.08 16.84
C ARG A 428 -9.18 -7.46 15.41
N THR A 429 -8.32 -7.03 14.52
CA THR A 429 -8.35 -7.44 13.14
C THR A 429 -7.78 -8.84 13.02
N VAL A 430 -8.51 -9.71 12.32
CA VAL A 430 -7.98 -10.98 11.81
C VAL A 430 -7.87 -10.88 10.31
N THR A 431 -6.87 -11.57 9.75
CA THR A 431 -6.64 -11.62 8.32
C THR A 431 -6.71 -13.05 7.83
N GLU A 432 -7.52 -13.27 6.81
CA GLU A 432 -7.67 -14.52 6.09
C GLU A 432 -7.20 -14.37 4.65
N TYR A 433 -6.63 -15.43 4.12
CA TYR A 433 -6.24 -15.53 2.72
C TYR A 433 -7.18 -16.48 2.02
N TYR A 434 -8.05 -15.95 1.17
CA TYR A 434 -8.99 -16.76 0.39
C TYR A 434 -8.25 -17.57 -0.67
N ASN A 435 -7.20 -16.99 -1.24
CA ASN A 435 -6.29 -17.61 -2.18
C ASN A 435 -4.89 -16.94 -2.06
N ASP A 436 -4.01 -17.16 -3.03
CA ASP A 436 -2.64 -16.65 -3.00
C ASP A 436 -2.52 -15.13 -3.27
N TRP A 437 -3.59 -14.47 -3.73
CA TRP A 437 -3.59 -13.07 -4.16
C TRP A 437 -4.63 -12.17 -3.48
N SER A 438 -5.71 -12.72 -2.92
CA SER A 438 -6.80 -11.98 -2.29
C SER A 438 -6.77 -12.11 -0.76
N THR A 439 -7.07 -11.01 -0.08
CA THR A 439 -6.99 -10.88 1.38
C THR A 439 -8.32 -10.41 1.96
N VAL A 440 -8.72 -11.00 3.09
CA VAL A 440 -9.92 -10.58 3.83
C VAL A 440 -9.52 -10.27 5.26
N ALA A 441 -9.42 -8.98 5.59
CA ALA A 441 -9.12 -8.50 6.94
C ALA A 441 -10.39 -7.88 7.56
N TYR A 442 -10.79 -8.33 8.74
CA TYR A 442 -12.02 -7.86 9.40
C TYR A 442 -11.92 -7.92 10.93
N PRO A 443 -12.71 -7.12 11.65
CA PRO A 443 -12.66 -7.08 13.11
C PRO A 443 -13.39 -8.27 13.74
N VAL A 444 -12.83 -8.80 14.82
CA VAL A 444 -13.45 -9.78 15.73
C VAL A 444 -13.69 -9.10 17.06
N LEU A 445 -14.94 -9.13 17.52
CA LEU A 445 -15.36 -8.57 18.80
C LEU A 445 -15.01 -9.50 19.96
N GLU A 446 -14.49 -8.92 21.03
CA GLU A 446 -14.06 -9.59 22.26
C GLU A 446 -14.67 -8.89 23.48
N GLU A 447 -14.74 -9.61 24.60
CA GLU A 447 -15.13 -9.07 25.91
C GLU A 447 -16.56 -8.44 25.96
N MET A 448 -17.46 -8.84 25.06
CA MET A 448 -18.86 -8.43 25.15
C MET A 448 -19.57 -9.08 26.35
N LYS A 449 -20.54 -8.36 26.93
CA LYS A 449 -21.30 -8.83 28.10
C LYS A 449 -22.06 -10.14 27.86
N ASP A 450 -22.57 -10.36 26.65
CA ASP A 450 -23.30 -11.56 26.25
C ASP A 450 -22.50 -12.32 25.18
N ALA A 451 -21.93 -13.46 25.57
CA ALA A 451 -21.12 -14.30 24.69
C ALA A 451 -21.93 -14.88 23.51
N GLY A 452 -23.23 -15.14 23.70
CA GLY A 452 -24.07 -15.67 22.63
C GLY A 452 -24.37 -14.62 21.56
N ILE A 453 -24.51 -13.34 21.94
CA ILE A 453 -24.58 -12.22 21.01
C ILE A 453 -23.23 -12.03 20.31
N GLN A 454 -22.12 -12.05 21.05
CA GLN A 454 -20.77 -11.93 20.49
C GLN A 454 -20.51 -12.95 19.39
N GLU A 455 -20.81 -14.22 19.63
CA GLU A 455 -20.63 -15.29 18.64
C GLU A 455 -21.49 -15.08 17.38
N ARG A 456 -22.73 -14.60 17.54
CA ARG A 456 -23.60 -14.31 16.39
C ARG A 456 -23.09 -13.12 15.58
N MET A 457 -22.61 -12.08 16.26
CA MET A 457 -22.09 -10.88 15.60
C MET A 457 -20.79 -11.17 14.88
N ASN A 458 -19.82 -11.85 15.52
CA ASN A 458 -18.57 -12.23 14.87
C ASN A 458 -18.79 -13.13 13.64
N ARG A 459 -19.77 -14.04 13.71
CA ARG A 459 -20.17 -14.85 12.54
C ARG A 459 -20.71 -13.98 11.42
N MET A 460 -21.60 -13.05 11.72
CA MET A 460 -22.15 -12.12 10.74
C MET A 460 -21.05 -11.23 10.12
N ILE A 461 -20.11 -10.70 10.93
CA ILE A 461 -18.99 -9.90 10.42
C ILE A 461 -18.15 -10.73 9.44
N ALA A 462 -17.79 -11.95 9.82
CA ALA A 462 -17.01 -12.84 8.97
C ALA A 462 -17.76 -13.22 7.68
N GLU A 463 -19.06 -13.52 7.76
CA GLU A 463 -19.91 -13.84 6.60
C GLU A 463 -20.08 -12.65 5.65
N GLU A 464 -20.18 -11.43 6.17
CA GLU A 464 -20.24 -10.21 5.35
C GLU A 464 -18.90 -9.97 4.65
N ALA A 465 -17.78 -10.05 5.37
CA ALA A 465 -16.45 -9.82 4.81
C ALA A 465 -16.08 -10.86 3.74
N ARG A 466 -16.35 -12.15 3.98
CA ARG A 466 -16.07 -13.24 3.02
C ARG A 466 -16.99 -13.20 1.79
N GLY A 467 -18.18 -12.62 1.93
CA GLY A 467 -19.16 -12.55 0.85
C GLY A 467 -18.68 -11.83 -0.42
N TYR A 468 -17.59 -11.06 -0.34
CA TYR A 468 -16.96 -10.37 -1.47
C TYR A 468 -15.94 -11.20 -2.24
N VAL A 469 -15.42 -12.29 -1.65
CA VAL A 469 -14.41 -13.15 -2.29
C VAL A 469 -14.97 -14.51 -2.72
N ASP A 470 -16.08 -14.97 -2.10
CA ASP A 470 -16.71 -16.28 -2.34
C ASP A 470 -17.25 -16.50 -3.77
N CYS A 471 -17.25 -15.49 -4.65
CA CYS A 471 -17.90 -15.56 -5.96
C CYS A 471 -16.98 -15.77 -7.17
N PHE A 472 -15.68 -15.99 -6.99
CA PHE A 472 -14.73 -16.05 -8.12
C PHE A 472 -13.77 -17.23 -8.04
N GLU A 473 -13.89 -18.15 -9.00
CA GLU A 473 -12.85 -19.12 -9.35
C GLU A 473 -12.25 -18.71 -10.71
N PRO A 474 -10.92 -18.77 -10.90
CA PRO A 474 -10.32 -18.50 -12.21
C PRO A 474 -10.93 -19.40 -13.28
N ASP A 475 -11.20 -18.84 -14.46
CA ASP A 475 -11.66 -19.63 -15.59
C ASP A 475 -10.53 -20.61 -15.99
N PRO A 476 -10.78 -21.94 -16.01
CA PRO A 476 -9.79 -22.89 -16.50
C PRO A 476 -9.32 -22.63 -17.94
N GLY A 477 -10.11 -21.91 -18.75
CA GLY A 477 -9.76 -21.50 -20.11
C GLY A 477 -8.96 -20.20 -20.20
N ASP A 478 -8.87 -19.41 -19.13
CA ASP A 478 -8.08 -18.18 -19.03
C ASP A 478 -7.53 -18.02 -17.61
N PRO A 479 -6.47 -18.76 -17.24
CA PRO A 479 -5.96 -18.84 -15.87
C PRO A 479 -5.33 -17.53 -15.38
N TYR A 480 -5.13 -16.55 -16.27
CA TYR A 480 -4.56 -15.24 -15.95
C TYR A 480 -5.63 -14.17 -15.76
N HIS A 481 -6.90 -14.48 -16.04
CA HIS A 481 -8.02 -13.59 -15.82
C HIS A 481 -8.71 -13.90 -14.49
N PHE A 482 -8.23 -13.26 -13.43
CA PHE A 482 -8.83 -13.34 -12.10
C PHE A 482 -8.84 -11.98 -11.40
N PRO A 483 -9.78 -11.76 -10.47
CA PRO A 483 -9.78 -10.58 -9.64
C PRO A 483 -8.87 -10.76 -8.42
N VAL A 484 -8.11 -9.72 -8.13
CA VAL A 484 -7.43 -9.49 -6.86
C VAL A 484 -8.38 -8.67 -6.00
N ILE A 485 -8.82 -9.23 -4.87
CA ILE A 485 -9.80 -8.60 -3.99
C ILE A 485 -9.20 -8.46 -2.60
N ASN A 486 -9.12 -7.23 -2.11
CA ASN A 486 -8.68 -6.91 -0.76
C ASN A 486 -9.84 -6.30 0.02
N VAL A 487 -10.26 -6.97 1.08
CA VAL A 487 -11.27 -6.48 2.02
C VAL A 487 -10.57 -5.99 3.29
N SER A 488 -10.86 -4.75 3.69
CA SER A 488 -10.37 -4.16 4.95
C SER A 488 -11.54 -3.72 5.82
N GLY A 489 -11.68 -4.32 7.00
CA GLY A 489 -12.75 -4.05 7.93
C GLY A 489 -12.32 -3.27 9.17
N SER A 490 -13.18 -2.39 9.65
CA SER A 490 -13.06 -1.70 10.94
C SER A 490 -14.40 -1.72 11.69
N ALA A 491 -14.33 -1.68 13.02
CA ALA A 491 -15.49 -1.70 13.90
C ALA A 491 -15.44 -0.51 14.85
N LEU A 492 -16.58 0.19 14.95
CA LEU A 492 -16.81 1.31 15.85
C LEU A 492 -18.04 1.00 16.69
N VAL A 493 -18.06 1.40 17.95
CA VAL A 493 -19.28 1.33 18.78
C VAL A 493 -19.59 2.70 19.33
N LYS A 494 -20.84 3.12 19.15
CA LYS A 494 -21.41 4.27 19.84
C LYS A 494 -22.64 3.82 20.57
N LYS A 495 -22.68 4.05 21.89
CA LYS A 495 -23.79 3.62 22.75
C LYS A 495 -24.03 2.11 22.60
N ASP A 496 -25.17 1.72 22.02
CA ASP A 496 -25.57 0.33 21.85
C ASP A 496 -25.45 -0.12 20.39
N LEU A 497 -24.83 0.68 19.52
CA LEU A 497 -24.73 0.43 18.09
C LEU A 497 -23.29 0.18 17.65
N LEU A 498 -23.04 -1.01 17.09
CA LEU A 498 -21.88 -1.32 16.27
C LEU A 498 -22.09 -0.73 14.87
N HIS A 499 -21.08 -0.03 14.38
CA HIS A 499 -20.88 0.32 12.99
C HIS A 499 -19.68 -0.49 12.47
N LEU A 500 -19.97 -1.49 11.64
CA LEU A 500 -18.98 -2.22 10.88
C LEU A 500 -18.82 -1.53 9.52
N GLN A 501 -17.58 -1.22 9.19
CA GLN A 501 -17.20 -0.60 7.94
C GLN A 501 -16.26 -1.56 7.19
N LEU A 502 -16.57 -1.84 5.92
CA LEU A 502 -15.72 -2.64 5.05
C LEU A 502 -15.36 -1.83 3.80
N GLY A 503 -14.07 -1.61 3.58
CA GLY A 503 -13.52 -1.19 2.29
C GLY A 503 -13.17 -2.40 1.45
N ILE A 504 -13.48 -2.36 0.15
CA ILE A 504 -13.18 -3.44 -0.79
C ILE A 504 -12.49 -2.84 -2.01
N ASP A 505 -11.26 -3.28 -2.26
CA ASP A 505 -10.49 -2.97 -3.44
C ASP A 505 -10.51 -4.19 -4.37
N GLU A 506 -11.08 -4.03 -5.56
CA GLU A 506 -11.15 -5.08 -6.57
C GLU A 506 -10.36 -4.66 -7.82
N TYR A 507 -9.45 -5.52 -8.26
CA TYR A 507 -8.72 -5.31 -9.50
C TYR A 507 -8.69 -6.59 -10.34
N TRP A 508 -9.25 -6.53 -11.55
CA TRP A 508 -9.12 -7.58 -12.55
C TRP A 508 -7.78 -7.41 -13.27
N LEU A 509 -6.98 -8.47 -13.32
CA LEU A 509 -5.70 -8.41 -14.03
C LEU A 509 -5.89 -8.01 -15.49
N GLY A 510 -5.22 -6.93 -15.90
CA GLY A 510 -5.33 -6.35 -17.24
C GLY A 510 -6.47 -5.34 -17.43
N ALA A 511 -7.28 -5.07 -16.39
CA ALA A 511 -8.28 -4.03 -16.43
C ALA A 511 -7.66 -2.62 -16.40
N ALA A 512 -8.39 -1.65 -16.95
CA ALA A 512 -7.94 -0.27 -17.05
C ALA A 512 -7.84 0.45 -15.70
N HIS A 513 -8.67 0.08 -14.72
CA HIS A 513 -8.69 0.65 -13.39
C HIS A 513 -9.25 -0.37 -12.37
N PRO A 514 -8.96 -0.21 -11.07
CA PRO A 514 -9.64 -0.93 -10.00
C PRO A 514 -11.06 -0.41 -9.76
N ALA A 515 -11.85 -1.16 -9.02
CA ALA A 515 -13.13 -0.74 -8.47
C ALA A 515 -13.06 -0.69 -6.94
N TYR A 516 -13.65 0.37 -6.38
CA TYR A 516 -13.69 0.59 -4.94
C TYR A 516 -15.13 0.51 -4.41
N TYR A 517 -15.33 -0.29 -3.36
CA TYR A 517 -16.63 -0.41 -2.71
C TYR A 517 -16.53 -0.12 -1.22
N TRP A 518 -17.64 0.40 -0.68
CA TRP A 518 -17.77 0.70 0.74
C TRP A 518 -19.06 0.12 1.30
N SER A 519 -18.95 -0.78 2.27
CA SER A 519 -20.10 -1.37 2.97
C SER A 519 -20.16 -0.86 4.41
N ASN A 520 -21.34 -0.40 4.82
CA ASN A 520 -21.62 0.06 6.17
C ASN A 520 -22.76 -0.79 6.75
N VAL A 521 -22.49 -1.44 7.88
CA VAL A 521 -23.43 -2.34 8.57
C VAL A 521 -23.62 -1.89 10.00
N TYR A 522 -24.88 -1.78 10.43
CA TYR A 522 -25.26 -1.29 11.75
C TYR A 522 -25.95 -2.39 12.55
N VAL A 523 -25.44 -2.69 13.74
CA VAL A 523 -25.97 -3.77 14.58
C VAL A 523 -26.03 -3.35 16.04
N ASN A 524 -27.17 -3.61 16.69
CA ASN A 524 -27.32 -3.38 18.12
C ASN A 524 -26.51 -4.42 18.92
N ILE A 525 -25.52 -3.98 19.70
CA ILE A 525 -24.63 -4.87 20.47
C ILE A 525 -25.31 -5.54 21.67
N THR A 526 -26.50 -5.07 22.08
CA THR A 526 -27.23 -5.59 23.25
C THR A 526 -28.21 -6.70 22.90
N ASN A 527 -28.65 -6.80 21.64
CA ASN A 527 -29.61 -7.81 21.21
C ASN A 527 -29.28 -8.47 19.85
N GLY A 528 -28.32 -7.93 19.09
CA GLY A 528 -27.88 -8.44 17.79
C GLY A 528 -28.79 -8.06 16.61
N ALA A 529 -29.72 -7.11 16.77
CA ALA A 529 -30.57 -6.65 15.68
C ALA A 529 -29.77 -5.81 14.67
N ALA A 530 -29.82 -6.18 13.39
CA ALA A 530 -29.22 -5.41 12.31
C ALA A 530 -30.22 -4.39 11.76
N TYR A 531 -29.72 -3.20 11.40
CA TYR A 531 -30.54 -2.09 10.91
C TYR A 531 -30.18 -1.70 9.47
N THR A 532 -31.19 -1.24 8.76
CA THR A 532 -31.12 -0.67 7.42
C THR A 532 -31.48 0.81 7.45
N LEU A 533 -31.30 1.52 6.34
CA LEU A 533 -31.70 2.92 6.21
C LEU A 533 -33.18 3.13 6.57
N ASP A 534 -34.03 2.19 6.14
CA ASP A 534 -35.48 2.30 6.31
C ASP A 534 -35.89 2.26 7.79
N ASP A 535 -35.14 1.52 8.63
CA ASP A 535 -35.40 1.39 10.07
C ASP A 535 -35.14 2.68 10.87
N LEU A 536 -34.50 3.68 10.26
CA LEU A 536 -34.21 4.98 10.88
C LEU A 536 -35.43 5.91 10.87
N PHE A 537 -36.38 5.68 9.96
CA PHE A 537 -37.43 6.63 9.63
C PHE A 537 -38.84 6.13 9.96
N LYS A 538 -39.73 7.08 10.26
CA LYS A 538 -41.17 6.79 10.48
C LYS A 538 -41.86 6.26 9.22
N SER A 539 -41.42 6.74 8.06
CA SER A 539 -41.92 6.38 6.73
C SER A 539 -40.73 6.30 5.76
N PRO A 540 -40.29 5.09 5.37
CA PRO A 540 -39.16 4.93 4.45
C PRO A 540 -39.35 5.59 3.09
N GLU A 541 -40.57 5.57 2.55
CA GLU A 541 -40.89 6.18 1.26
C GLU A 541 -40.75 7.72 1.31
N GLU A 542 -41.28 8.35 2.36
CA GLU A 542 -41.18 9.80 2.56
C GLU A 542 -39.73 10.23 2.81
N ALA A 543 -39.00 9.43 3.60
CA ALA A 543 -37.59 9.65 3.86
C ALA A 543 -36.74 9.58 2.58
N ARG A 544 -36.89 8.53 1.76
CA ARG A 544 -36.17 8.39 0.49
C ARG A 544 -36.45 9.55 -0.46
N THR A 545 -37.70 9.99 -0.50
CA THR A 545 -38.09 11.17 -1.30
C THR A 545 -37.35 12.42 -0.80
N ARG A 546 -37.41 12.74 0.50
CA ARG A 546 -36.75 13.94 1.03
C ARG A 546 -35.23 13.88 0.91
N LEU A 547 -34.62 12.71 1.14
CA LEU A 547 -33.18 12.51 0.98
C LEU A 547 -32.76 12.71 -0.48
N SER A 548 -33.51 12.18 -1.45
CA SER A 548 -33.22 12.40 -2.87
C SER A 548 -33.35 13.86 -3.29
N GLU A 549 -34.29 14.62 -2.72
CA GLU A 549 -34.43 16.06 -2.92
C GLU A 549 -33.22 16.82 -2.36
N LYS A 550 -32.77 16.47 -1.16
CA LYS A 550 -31.57 17.04 -0.50
C LYS A 550 -30.29 16.79 -1.30
N VAL A 551 -30.09 15.57 -1.77
CA VAL A 551 -28.96 15.23 -2.64
C VAL A 551 -29.03 16.03 -3.94
N THR A 552 -30.20 16.10 -4.56
CA THR A 552 -30.42 16.86 -5.80
C THR A 552 -30.17 18.37 -5.61
N GLU A 553 -30.54 18.92 -4.45
CA GLU A 553 -30.24 20.30 -4.07
C GLU A 553 -28.73 20.52 -3.95
N ALA A 554 -28.03 19.66 -3.20
CA ALA A 554 -26.58 19.73 -3.03
C ALA A 554 -25.81 19.60 -4.38
N MET A 555 -26.28 18.74 -5.29
CA MET A 555 -25.73 18.63 -6.66
C MET A 555 -25.87 19.92 -7.46
N ARG A 556 -26.91 20.72 -7.23
CA ARG A 556 -27.11 22.01 -7.92
C ARG A 556 -26.29 23.12 -7.27
N GLU A 557 -26.14 23.09 -5.95
CA GLU A 557 -25.32 24.06 -5.21
C GLU A 557 -23.83 23.87 -5.50
N ASN A 558 -23.39 22.62 -5.65
CA ASN A 558 -22.03 22.27 -6.03
C ASN A 558 -22.03 21.35 -7.26
N PRO A 559 -22.12 21.94 -8.48
CA PRO A 559 -22.20 21.15 -9.71
C PRO A 559 -20.94 20.33 -9.94
N GLY A 560 -21.15 19.06 -10.28
CA GLY A 560 -20.12 18.09 -10.63
C GLY A 560 -20.41 17.40 -11.97
N PRO A 561 -19.57 16.45 -12.40
CA PRO A 561 -19.74 15.71 -13.64
C PRO A 561 -20.82 14.62 -13.51
N TYR A 562 -22.00 14.97 -13.00
CA TYR A 562 -23.10 14.03 -12.79
C TYR A 562 -23.78 13.67 -14.11
N TYR A 563 -24.28 12.44 -14.23
CA TYR A 563 -24.96 11.95 -15.44
C TYR A 563 -26.39 12.51 -15.59
N GLU A 564 -27.05 12.79 -14.48
CA GLU A 564 -28.40 13.33 -14.40
C GLU A 564 -28.45 14.54 -13.45
N ASP A 565 -29.42 15.44 -13.66
CA ASP A 565 -29.62 16.66 -12.86
C ASP A 565 -30.37 16.41 -11.54
N SER A 566 -30.74 15.16 -11.27
CA SER A 566 -31.49 14.76 -10.08
C SER A 566 -31.26 13.30 -9.72
N VAL A 567 -31.44 12.99 -8.44
CA VAL A 567 -31.43 11.62 -7.91
C VAL A 567 -32.85 11.18 -7.62
N ARG A 568 -33.17 9.93 -7.95
CA ARG A 568 -34.49 9.33 -7.65
C ARG A 568 -34.50 8.68 -6.25
N PRO A 569 -35.66 8.58 -5.59
CA PRO A 569 -35.78 7.95 -4.27
C PRO A 569 -35.26 6.49 -4.22
N ASP A 570 -35.36 5.73 -5.32
CA ASP A 570 -34.85 4.36 -5.43
C ASP A 570 -33.32 4.26 -5.43
N GLN A 571 -32.60 5.34 -5.74
CA GLN A 571 -31.13 5.37 -5.73
C GLN A 571 -30.54 5.61 -4.33
N ILE A 572 -31.36 6.01 -3.34
CA ILE A 572 -30.90 6.27 -1.97
C ILE A 572 -30.69 4.94 -1.24
N GLN A 573 -29.60 4.21 -1.53
CA GLN A 573 -29.38 2.86 -1.00
C GLN A 573 -28.32 2.81 0.10
N PHE A 574 -27.24 3.57 -0.07
CA PHE A 574 -26.09 3.51 0.81
C PHE A 574 -25.98 4.75 1.70
N PHE A 575 -25.61 4.52 2.95
CA PHE A 575 -25.53 5.58 3.94
C PHE A 575 -24.46 5.31 5.00
N CYS A 576 -23.87 6.39 5.50
CA CYS A 576 -23.03 6.42 6.68
C CYS A 576 -23.71 7.31 7.74
N LEU A 577 -23.82 6.86 8.99
CA LEU A 577 -24.25 7.71 10.09
C LEU A 577 -23.05 8.50 10.60
N GLU A 578 -23.23 9.81 10.70
CA GLU A 578 -22.30 10.73 11.34
C GLU A 578 -22.92 11.17 12.68
N ASP A 579 -22.15 11.83 13.56
CA ASP A 579 -22.66 12.24 14.88
C ASP A 579 -23.91 13.12 14.83
N ASP A 580 -23.96 14.03 13.85
CA ASP A 580 -24.96 15.07 13.71
C ASP A 580 -25.74 14.99 12.39
N GLY A 581 -25.53 13.95 11.58
CA GLY A 581 -26.19 13.78 10.30
C GLY A 581 -26.03 12.41 9.67
N ILE A 582 -26.42 12.33 8.41
CA ILE A 582 -26.32 11.14 7.58
C ILE A 582 -25.64 11.50 6.25
N THR A 583 -24.62 10.72 5.88
CA THR A 583 -23.97 10.82 4.57
C THR A 583 -24.61 9.81 3.63
N ILE A 584 -25.28 10.27 2.58
CA ILE A 584 -25.72 9.42 1.47
C ILE A 584 -24.58 9.31 0.46
N TYR A 585 -24.28 8.10 0.03
CA TYR A 585 -23.24 7.87 -0.98
C TYR A 585 -23.71 6.93 -2.07
N PHE A 586 -23.02 7.01 -3.21
CA PHE A 586 -23.36 6.25 -4.42
C PHE A 586 -22.16 5.42 -4.86
N ALA A 587 -22.44 4.28 -5.48
CA ALA A 587 -21.38 3.44 -6.04
C ALA A 587 -20.69 4.12 -7.22
N GLU A 588 -19.50 3.65 -7.58
CA GLU A 588 -18.84 4.10 -8.80
C GLU A 588 -19.74 3.91 -10.02
N TYR A 589 -19.69 4.85 -10.97
CA TYR A 589 -20.53 4.90 -12.16
C TYR A 589 -22.04 5.00 -11.92
N GLU A 590 -22.52 5.13 -10.68
CA GLU A 590 -23.96 5.19 -10.42
C GLU A 590 -24.57 6.52 -10.85
N ILE A 591 -23.94 7.63 -10.47
CA ILE A 591 -24.40 8.99 -10.81
C ILE A 591 -23.31 9.89 -11.40
N ALA A 592 -22.05 9.44 -11.41
CA ALA A 592 -20.88 10.20 -11.86
C ALA A 592 -19.80 9.24 -12.42
N PRO A 593 -18.88 9.71 -13.28
CA PRO A 593 -17.78 8.88 -13.80
C PRO A 593 -16.80 8.45 -12.70
N HIS A 594 -16.11 7.33 -12.90
CA HIS A 594 -15.10 6.79 -11.97
C HIS A 594 -14.06 7.82 -11.51
N ALA A 595 -13.63 8.74 -12.38
CA ALA A 595 -12.68 9.80 -12.03
C ALA A 595 -13.19 10.76 -10.92
N TYR A 596 -14.50 10.80 -10.66
CA TYR A 596 -15.09 11.58 -9.56
C TYR A 596 -15.08 10.82 -8.22
N GLY A 597 -14.73 9.53 -8.23
CA GLY A 597 -14.75 8.65 -7.06
C GLY A 597 -16.18 8.30 -6.62
N LEU A 598 -16.34 8.03 -5.32
CA LEU A 598 -17.63 7.76 -4.69
C LEU A 598 -18.32 9.09 -4.32
N PRO A 599 -19.41 9.50 -5.00
CA PRO A 599 -20.13 10.71 -4.64
C PRO A 599 -20.72 10.60 -3.24
N LYS A 600 -20.53 11.61 -2.39
CA LYS A 600 -20.97 11.65 -0.99
C LYS A 600 -21.69 12.96 -0.70
N PHE A 601 -22.84 12.88 -0.02
CA PHE A 601 -23.68 14.02 0.31
C PHE A 601 -24.08 13.94 1.78
N TYR A 602 -23.54 14.85 2.58
CA TYR A 602 -23.85 14.96 3.99
C TYR A 602 -25.15 15.74 4.19
N ILE A 603 -26.04 15.21 5.03
CA ILE A 603 -27.34 15.81 5.37
C ILE A 603 -27.45 15.89 6.90
N PRO A 604 -27.48 17.10 7.49
CA PRO A 604 -27.63 17.26 8.93
C PRO A 604 -28.95 16.69 9.44
N PHE A 605 -28.95 16.03 10.60
CA PHE A 605 -30.18 15.53 11.22
C PHE A 605 -31.16 16.66 11.53
N SER A 606 -30.69 17.88 11.81
CA SER A 606 -31.54 19.04 12.03
C SER A 606 -32.48 19.35 10.85
N GLU A 607 -32.14 18.91 9.64
CA GLU A 607 -32.95 19.14 8.44
C GLU A 607 -33.97 18.03 8.16
N ILE A 608 -33.84 16.87 8.80
CA ILE A 608 -34.67 15.68 8.57
C ILE A 608 -35.22 15.06 9.87
N MET A 609 -35.08 15.75 11.01
CA MET A 609 -35.44 15.21 12.33
C MET A 609 -36.93 14.89 12.47
N ASP A 610 -37.78 15.58 11.71
CA ASP A 610 -39.21 15.30 11.62
C ASP A 610 -39.51 13.94 11.00
N LEU A 611 -38.63 13.42 10.14
CA LEU A 611 -38.74 12.11 9.47
C LEU A 611 -38.22 10.95 10.34
N ILE A 612 -37.22 11.22 11.19
CA ILE A 612 -36.55 10.21 12.01
C ILE A 612 -37.52 9.63 13.06
N ASP A 613 -37.57 8.30 13.17
CA ASP A 613 -38.30 7.65 14.27
C ASP A 613 -37.45 7.64 15.53
N THR A 614 -37.49 8.76 16.26
CA THR A 614 -36.77 8.93 17.53
C THR A 614 -37.20 7.98 18.64
N ARG A 615 -38.32 7.26 18.46
CA ARG A 615 -38.78 6.21 19.37
C ARG A 615 -38.45 4.81 18.86
N GLY A 616 -37.96 4.69 17.63
CA GLY A 616 -37.53 3.44 17.01
C GLY A 616 -36.26 2.90 17.65
N ASP A 617 -36.05 1.60 17.50
CA ASP A 617 -34.93 0.91 18.15
C ASP A 617 -33.59 1.30 17.52
N PHE A 618 -33.54 1.59 16.22
CA PHE A 618 -32.32 2.04 15.55
C PHE A 618 -31.84 3.39 16.12
N TRP A 619 -32.72 4.41 16.17
CA TRP A 619 -32.36 5.71 16.72
C TRP A 619 -31.95 5.62 18.18
N LYS A 620 -32.65 4.82 19.01
CA LYS A 620 -32.29 4.63 20.41
C LYS A 620 -30.95 3.94 20.60
N ALA A 621 -30.59 3.02 19.71
CA ALA A 621 -29.28 2.35 19.77
C ALA A 621 -28.16 3.33 19.42
N PHE A 622 -28.42 4.25 18.50
CA PHE A 622 -27.50 5.28 18.02
C PHE A 622 -27.35 6.49 18.98
N ASN A 623 -28.46 7.02 19.50
CA ASN A 623 -28.55 8.28 20.26
C ASN A 623 -29.32 8.10 21.58
#